data_AF-A0A2M8KT64-F1
#
_entry.id   AF-A0A2M8KT64-F1
#
_cell.length_a   1.000
_cell.length_b   1.000
_cell.length_c   1.000
_cell.angle_alpha   90.00
_cell.angle_beta   90.00
_cell.angle_gamma   90.00
#
_symmetry.space_group_name_H-M   'P 1'
#
loop_
_entity.id
_entity.type
_entity.pdbx_description
1 polymer ?
#
loop_
_entity_poly.entity_id
_entity_poly.type
_entity_poly.pdbx_seq_one_letter_code
_entity_poly.pdbx_strand_id
1 'polypeptide(L)'
;MNWKDMKLINPKIRSFLLSLIWVITLIHFLKDIAQDILRIPTILDVFGNIQEDICRLPYWIQLLIFSAGVGSFLAEIFLLISIPIIKHRKETSTLEKWVVGVVIFMLIYFPVVIILDPRY
;
A
#
# COMPACT_ATOMS: atom_id res chain seq x y z
N MET A 1 0.52 16.75 26.35
CA MET A 1 1.73 16.27 25.67
C MET A 1 1.86 17.05 24.36
N ASN A 2 2.86 17.93 24.25
CA ASN A 2 2.98 18.92 23.17
C ASN A 2 3.58 18.24 21.93
N TRP A 3 2.86 18.23 20.80
CA TRP A 3 3.30 17.56 19.56
C TRP A 3 4.55 18.16 18.91
N LYS A 4 5.06 19.29 19.44
CA LYS A 4 6.23 20.00 18.91
C LYS A 4 7.57 19.30 19.20
N ASP A 5 7.61 18.34 20.13
CA ASP A 5 8.86 17.71 20.59
C ASP A 5 9.15 16.33 19.97
N MET A 6 8.31 15.83 19.06
CA MET A 6 8.62 14.60 18.31
C MET A 6 9.59 14.88 17.14
N LYS A 7 10.83 15.28 17.45
CA LYS A 7 11.96 15.12 16.51
C LYS A 7 12.37 13.65 16.44
N LEU A 8 11.50 12.77 15.95
CA LEU A 8 11.68 11.32 16.18
C LEU A 8 12.31 10.53 15.02
N ILE A 9 12.58 11.14 13.87
CA ILE A 9 13.18 10.39 12.75
C ILE A 9 14.30 11.22 12.12
N ASN A 10 15.51 10.65 12.13
CA ASN A 10 16.67 11.21 11.42
C ASN A 10 16.28 11.46 9.94
N PRO A 11 16.54 12.64 9.36
CA PRO A 11 16.13 12.96 7.99
C PRO A 11 16.66 11.96 6.95
N LYS A 12 17.83 11.35 7.20
CA LYS A 12 18.36 10.27 6.36
C LYS A 12 17.50 9.01 6.43
N ILE A 13 17.08 8.61 7.64
CA ILE A 13 16.21 7.44 7.86
C ILE A 13 14.83 7.69 7.24
N ARG A 14 14.24 8.88 7.44
CA ARG A 14 12.97 9.27 6.83
C ARG A 14 13.04 9.15 5.30
N SER A 15 14.06 9.75 4.69
CA SER A 15 14.24 9.71 3.23
C SER A 15 14.45 8.29 2.70
N PHE A 16 15.22 7.46 3.43
CA PHE A 16 15.41 6.06 3.11
C PHE A 16 14.11 5.26 3.17
N LEU A 17 13.35 5.36 4.27
CA LEU A 17 12.07 4.66 4.44
C LEU A 17 11.05 5.07 3.38
N LEU A 18 10.92 6.37 3.11
CA LEU A 18 10.05 6.86 2.03
C LEU A 18 10.47 6.28 0.67
N SER A 19 11.77 6.23 0.38
CA SER A 19 12.27 5.65 -0.87
C SER A 19 11.97 4.16 -0.96
N LEU A 20 12.16 3.43 0.14
CA LEU A 20 11.87 1.99 0.22
C LEU A 20 10.38 1.72 -0.02
N ILE A 21 9.50 2.44 0.68
CA ILE A 21 8.05 2.33 0.51
C ILE A 21 7.68 2.63 -0.95
N TRP A 22 8.21 3.70 -1.53
CA TRP A 22 7.93 4.06 -2.92
C TRP A 22 8.35 2.98 -3.92
N VAL A 23 9.55 2.39 -3.76
CA VAL A 23 10.03 1.32 -4.64
C VAL A 23 9.15 0.08 -4.49
N ILE A 24 8.78 -0.31 -3.27
CA ILE A 24 7.89 -1.46 -3.03
C ILE A 24 6.53 -1.21 -3.68
N THR A 25 5.93 -0.04 -3.45
CA THR A 25 4.66 0.34 -4.07
C THR A 25 4.76 0.35 -5.59
N LEU A 26 5.86 0.83 -6.17
CA LEU A 26 6.05 0.83 -7.62
C LEU A 26 6.10 -0.59 -8.19
N ILE A 27 6.86 -1.48 -7.54
CA ILE A 27 6.97 -2.88 -7.98
C ILE A 27 5.60 -3.55 -7.89
N HIS A 28 4.87 -3.34 -6.80
CA HIS A 28 3.51 -3.87 -6.62
C HIS A 28 2.55 -3.33 -7.69
N PHE A 29 2.49 -2.02 -7.86
CA PHE A 29 1.60 -1.39 -8.84
C PHE A 29 1.90 -1.84 -10.28
N LEU A 30 3.18 -1.99 -10.64
CA LEU A 30 3.57 -2.52 -11.94
C LEU A 30 3.20 -4.00 -12.11
N LYS A 31 3.27 -4.80 -11.03
CA LYS A 31 2.79 -6.19 -11.01
C LYS A 31 1.30 -6.22 -11.29
N ASP A 32 0.50 -5.42 -10.58
CA ASP A 32 -0.96 -5.39 -10.75
C ASP A 32 -1.36 -4.92 -12.17
N ILE A 33 -0.70 -3.91 -12.73
CA ILE A 33 -0.92 -3.53 -14.13
C ILE A 33 -0.57 -4.69 -15.09
N ALA A 34 0.56 -5.35 -14.87
CA ALA A 34 0.99 -6.45 -15.72
C ALA A 34 0.02 -7.63 -15.66
N GLN A 35 -0.44 -8.01 -14.46
CA GLN A 35 -1.33 -9.14 -14.23
C GLN A 35 -2.78 -8.84 -14.61
N ASP A 36 -3.34 -7.75 -14.09
CA ASP A 36 -4.79 -7.50 -14.16
C ASP A 36 -5.20 -6.80 -15.45
N ILE A 37 -4.37 -5.86 -15.94
CA ILE A 37 -4.67 -5.09 -17.16
C ILE A 37 -4.09 -5.78 -18.39
N LEU A 38 -2.80 -6.14 -18.34
CA LEU A 38 -2.09 -6.66 -19.51
C LEU A 38 -2.14 -8.19 -19.62
N ARG A 39 -2.57 -8.90 -18.57
CA ARG A 39 -2.61 -10.38 -18.50
C ARG A 39 -1.25 -11.03 -18.82
N ILE A 40 -0.16 -10.33 -18.51
CA ILE A 40 1.20 -10.81 -18.70
C ILE A 40 1.61 -11.56 -17.43
N PRO A 41 1.98 -12.84 -17.50
CA PRO A 41 2.52 -13.55 -16.36
C PRO A 41 3.85 -12.94 -15.95
N THR A 42 4.02 -12.63 -14.67
CA THR A 42 5.23 -12.03 -14.13
C THR A 42 6.01 -13.04 -13.29
N ILE A 43 7.33 -12.86 -13.11
CA ILE A 43 8.11 -13.71 -12.18
C ILE A 43 7.55 -13.61 -10.75
N LEU A 44 6.88 -12.50 -10.43
CA LEU A 44 6.20 -12.30 -9.16
C LEU A 44 4.92 -13.13 -9.01
N ASP A 45 4.44 -13.79 -10.07
CA ASP A 45 3.35 -14.77 -10.01
C ASP A 45 3.71 -15.98 -9.15
N VAL A 46 5.02 -16.25 -8.96
CA VAL A 46 5.52 -17.29 -8.04
C VAL A 46 5.15 -16.98 -6.59
N PHE A 47 4.99 -15.69 -6.24
CA PHE A 47 4.46 -15.26 -4.94
C PHE A 47 2.93 -15.26 -4.89
N GLY A 48 2.28 -15.68 -5.97
CA GLY A 48 0.83 -15.79 -6.11
C GLY A 48 0.19 -14.51 -6.68
N ASN A 49 -0.70 -14.68 -7.65
CA ASN A 49 -1.83 -13.78 -7.80
C ASN A 49 -2.81 -14.08 -6.66
N ILE A 50 -2.90 -13.23 -5.64
CA ILE A 50 -3.72 -13.51 -4.45
C ILE A 50 -5.17 -13.65 -4.91
N GLN A 51 -5.75 -14.85 -4.76
CA GLN A 51 -7.14 -15.11 -5.13
C GLN A 51 -7.95 -15.24 -3.86
N GLU A 52 -8.48 -14.12 -3.39
CA GLU A 52 -9.27 -14.07 -2.17
C GLU A 52 -10.58 -14.87 -2.37
N ASP A 53 -10.77 -15.98 -1.64
CA ASP A 53 -12.05 -16.72 -1.63
C ASP A 53 -13.00 -16.11 -0.60
N ILE A 54 -13.63 -15.00 -0.98
CA ILE A 54 -14.60 -14.29 -0.14
C ILE A 54 -16.01 -14.88 -0.23
N CYS A 55 -16.24 -15.95 -1.02
CA CYS A 55 -17.58 -16.48 -1.29
C CYS A 55 -18.29 -16.99 -0.03
N ARG A 56 -17.52 -17.39 0.99
CA ARG A 56 -18.01 -17.91 2.28
C ARG A 56 -18.32 -16.80 3.30
N LEU A 57 -17.93 -15.56 3.02
CA LEU A 57 -18.14 -14.44 3.94
C LEU A 57 -19.53 -13.81 3.75
N PRO A 58 -20.11 -13.19 4.79
CA PRO A 58 -21.31 -12.37 4.65
C PRO A 58 -21.15 -11.28 3.58
N TYR A 59 -22.23 -10.96 2.86
CA TYR A 59 -22.21 -10.00 1.74
C TYR A 59 -21.62 -8.64 2.10
N TRP A 60 -21.89 -8.13 3.31
CA TRP A 60 -21.34 -6.85 3.76
C TRP A 60 -19.81 -6.88 3.94
N ILE A 61 -19.24 -8.03 4.31
CA ILE A 61 -17.78 -8.22 4.38
C ILE A 61 -17.21 -8.31 2.96
N GLN A 62 -17.87 -9.04 2.06
CA GLN A 62 -17.46 -9.13 0.65
C GLN A 62 -17.38 -7.74 0.02
N LEU A 63 -18.43 -6.91 0.22
CA LEU A 63 -18.48 -5.55 -0.29
C LEU A 63 -17.38 -4.67 0.31
N LEU A 64 -17.10 -4.83 1.61
CA LEU A 64 -16.03 -4.11 2.29
C LEU A 64 -14.66 -4.46 1.71
N ILE A 65 -14.37 -5.76 1.53
CA ILE A 65 -13.09 -6.23 0.97
C ILE A 65 -12.94 -5.76 -0.47
N PHE A 66 -13.97 -5.94 -1.30
CA PHE A 66 -13.94 -5.48 -2.69
C PHE A 66 -13.72 -3.96 -2.81
N SER A 67 -14.41 -3.17 -1.99
CA SER A 67 -14.23 -1.71 -1.97
C SER A 67 -12.83 -1.33 -1.48
N ALA A 68 -12.29 -2.07 -0.50
CA ALA A 68 -10.95 -1.87 0.00
C ALA A 68 -9.87 -2.23 -1.04
N GLY A 69 -10.09 -3.22 -1.89
CA GLY A 69 -9.20 -3.54 -3.02
C GLY A 69 -9.18 -2.45 -4.10
N VAL A 70 -10.34 -1.89 -4.45
CA VAL A 70 -10.36 -0.69 -5.31
C VAL A 70 -9.64 0.49 -4.61
N GLY A 71 -9.85 0.62 -3.30
CA GLY A 71 -9.19 1.61 -2.46
C GLY A 71 -7.67 1.43 -2.40
N SER A 72 -7.17 0.19 -2.37
CA SER A 72 -5.74 -0.10 -2.33
C SER A 72 -5.08 0.31 -3.63
N PHE A 73 -5.68 0.04 -4.79
CA PHE A 73 -5.16 0.51 -6.07
C PHE A 73 -5.04 2.05 -6.14
N LEU A 74 -6.07 2.77 -5.68
CA LEU A 74 -6.02 4.24 -5.58
C LEU A 74 -4.98 4.73 -4.56
N ALA A 75 -4.83 4.02 -3.45
CA ALA A 75 -3.80 4.28 -2.45
C ALA A 75 -2.39 4.13 -3.03
N GLU A 76 -2.13 3.15 -3.89
CA GLU A 76 -0.84 2.99 -4.56
C GLU A 76 -0.52 4.18 -5.47
N ILE A 77 -1.47 4.58 -6.32
CA ILE A 77 -1.32 5.78 -7.16
C ILE A 77 -1.01 7.00 -6.29
N PHE A 78 -1.76 7.18 -5.20
CA PHE A 78 -1.56 8.27 -4.27
C PHE A 78 -0.15 8.25 -3.65
N LEU A 79 0.35 7.09 -3.22
CA LEU A 79 1.69 6.94 -2.66
C LEU A 79 2.78 7.21 -3.70
N LEU A 80 2.62 6.71 -4.92
CA LEU A 80 3.56 6.89 -6.03
C LEU A 80 3.76 8.36 -6.39
N ILE A 81 2.70 9.17 -6.31
CA ILE A 81 2.75 10.61 -6.56
C ILE A 81 3.23 11.37 -5.31
N SER A 82 2.68 11.05 -4.14
CA SER A 82 2.87 11.85 -2.93
C SER A 82 4.25 11.68 -2.30
N ILE A 83 4.81 10.46 -2.32
CA ILE A 83 6.11 10.18 -1.68
C ILE A 83 7.25 11.01 -2.30
N PRO A 84 7.43 11.06 -3.64
CA PRO A 84 8.44 11.92 -4.25
C PRO A 84 8.28 13.39 -3.83
N ILE A 85 7.03 13.88 -3.79
CA ILE A 85 6.73 15.26 -3.39
C ILE A 85 7.17 15.55 -1.95
N ILE A 86 6.84 14.67 -0.99
CA ILE A 86 7.17 14.91 0.43
C ILE A 86 8.64 14.63 0.75
N LYS A 87 9.31 13.76 -0.02
CA LYS A 87 10.72 13.39 0.19
C LYS A 87 11.65 14.61 0.09
N HIS A 88 11.32 15.57 -0.77
CA HIS A 88 12.10 16.80 -0.94
C HIS A 88 11.75 17.91 0.07
N ARG A 89 10.75 17.72 0.93
CA ARG A 89 10.33 18.73 1.92
C ARG A 89 11.16 18.60 3.20
N LYS A 90 11.60 19.76 3.72
CA LYS A 90 12.34 19.87 4.98
C LYS A 90 11.45 19.70 6.21
N GLU A 91 10.18 20.08 6.11
CA GLU A 91 9.22 20.05 7.21
C GLU A 91 8.13 19.01 6.97
N THR A 92 7.59 18.47 8.07
CA THR A 92 6.46 17.56 8.04
C THR A 92 5.20 18.29 7.62
N SER A 93 4.43 17.70 6.69
CA SER A 93 3.21 18.31 6.17
C SER A 93 1.98 17.43 6.39
N THR A 94 0.78 17.99 6.25
CA THR A 94 -0.47 17.22 6.30
C THR A 94 -0.46 16.07 5.28
N LEU A 95 0.14 16.28 4.11
CA LEU A 95 0.32 15.24 3.09
C LEU A 95 1.12 14.04 3.61
N GLU A 96 2.15 14.29 4.43
CA GLU A 96 2.95 13.21 5.03
C GLU A 96 2.14 12.41 6.05
N LYS A 97 1.24 13.06 6.80
CA LYS A 97 0.30 12.34 7.68
C LYS A 97 -0.65 11.44 6.90
N TRP A 98 -1.14 11.90 5.75
CA TRP A 98 -1.95 11.08 4.84
C TRP A 98 -1.16 9.91 4.28
N VAL A 99 0.09 10.12 3.84
CA VAL A 99 0.99 9.04 3.39
C VAL A 99 1.15 7.98 4.48
N VAL A 100 1.41 8.38 5.73
CA VAL A 100 1.50 7.43 6.86
C VAL A 100 0.18 6.68 7.06
N GLY A 101 -0.95 7.37 7.03
CA GLY A 101 -2.27 6.75 7.16
C GLY A 101 -2.55 5.70 6.07
N VAL A 102 -2.21 6.03 4.82
CA VAL A 102 -2.34 5.10 3.69
C VAL A 102 -1.41 3.90 3.83
N VAL A 103 -0.16 4.11 4.26
CA VAL A 103 0.78 3.00 4.53
C VAL A 103 0.22 2.06 5.61
N ILE A 104 -0.35 2.60 6.68
CA ILE A 104 -1.00 1.79 7.74
C ILE A 104 -2.18 1.01 7.18
N PHE A 105 -3.03 1.66 6.39
CA PHE A 105 -4.14 0.99 5.70
C PHE A 105 -3.64 -0.21 4.87
N MET A 106 -2.61 -0.01 4.04
CA MET A 106 -2.03 -1.08 3.22
C MET A 106 -1.43 -2.22 4.05
N LEU A 107 -0.75 -1.89 5.15
CA LEU A 107 -0.19 -2.88 6.07
C LEU A 107 -1.24 -3.71 6.80
N ILE A 108 -2.49 -3.23 6.90
CA ILE A 108 -3.61 -3.99 7.45
C ILE A 108 -4.33 -4.77 6.35
N TYR A 109 -4.58 -4.12 5.20
CA TYR A 109 -5.32 -4.69 4.09
C TYR A 109 -4.59 -5.90 3.50
N PHE A 110 -3.30 -5.77 3.18
CA PHE A 110 -2.56 -6.86 2.51
C PHE A 110 -2.52 -8.17 3.32
N PRO A 111 -2.24 -8.17 4.64
CA PRO A 111 -2.33 -9.40 5.43
C PRO A 111 -3.74 -10.01 5.46
N VAL A 112 -4.79 -9.19 5.51
CA VAL A 112 -6.18 -9.69 5.51
C VAL A 112 -6.45 -10.46 4.23
N VAL A 113 -6.08 -9.91 3.07
CA VAL A 113 -6.32 -10.58 1.79
C VAL A 113 -5.44 -11.80 1.58
N ILE A 114 -4.21 -11.81 2.12
CA ILE A 114 -3.33 -12.99 2.13
C ILE A 114 -3.98 -14.14 2.93
N ILE A 115 -4.56 -13.86 4.10
CA ILE A 115 -5.23 -14.87 4.94
C ILE A 115 -6.50 -15.43 4.28
N LEU A 116 -7.13 -14.64 3.40
CA LEU A 116 -8.33 -15.03 2.67
C LEU A 116 -8.03 -15.77 1.36
N ASP A 117 -6.75 -15.92 1.00
CA ASP A 117 -6.33 -16.76 -0.12
C ASP A 117 -6.36 -18.24 0.30
N PRO A 118 -7.12 -19.12 -0.36
CA PRO A 118 -7.26 -20.51 0.03
C PRO A 118 -5.99 -21.35 -0.16
N ARG A 119 -4.92 -20.80 -0.74
CA ARG A 119 -3.61 -21.47 -0.88
C ARG A 119 -2.70 -21.30 0.34
N TYR A 120 -3.01 -20.38 1.24
CA TYR A 120 -2.26 -20.10 2.47
C TYR A 120 -3.14 -20.35 3.71
#